data_AF-A0AAN6PX80-F1
#
_entry.id   AF-A0AAN6PX80-F1
#
_cell.length_a   1.000
_cell.length_b   1.000
_cell.length_c   1.000
_cell.angle_alpha   90.00
_cell.angle_beta   90.00
_cell.angle_gamma   90.00
#
_symmetry.space_group_name_H-M   'P 1'
#
loop_
_entity.id
_entity.type
_entity.pdbx_description
1 polymer ?
#
loop_
_entity_poly.entity_id
_entity_poly.type
_entity_poly.pdbx_seq_one_letter_code
_entity_poly.pdbx_strand_id
1 'polypeptide(L)'
;MPHLTIVAPEPGHHHRHQHHHHHNHHRHREPQRVDAPDFRFCVELGLVIRSRKHKHKTVTGLEDEISKRLTRAGIANHIASSPTSSVSSREWTIASELCIPSRPRDHHFGMKLVSPFLRFSKRADAWQAELRTVMHALNAHFELTTTHQCFTHVHVAPASGFWELDQAKGLAQSALYFERCLDALVPPYRRKSVWAKSNRNNQYFLGLPMAKCFDLIHAQATFEGLSARMNWCSSESPTGIALDAKPGVDFQHDAFRWNFTALGQQGGGLGTVEFRQPPGLTTASEAIGWVMLVGCLARLSCGAGGSLNPAEKPQLKSLGEWLAYEAEWCGMPHKSLLRDLIRQAVPVTLAPGEVAGMDADAITIDEDQRLRWKANDRNIVLDKYRRLLKHL
;
A
#
# COMPACT_ATOMS: atom_id res chain seq x y z
N MET A 1 -10.27 -8.72 27.49
CA MET A 1 -10.11 -9.99 26.74
C MET A 1 -9.34 -9.64 25.49
N PRO A 2 -8.23 -10.32 25.16
CA PRO A 2 -7.41 -9.89 24.04
C PRO A 2 -8.19 -10.11 22.74
N HIS A 3 -7.95 -9.22 21.77
CA HIS A 3 -8.24 -9.35 20.34
C HIS A 3 -8.80 -10.73 19.96
N LEU A 4 -10.04 -10.75 19.45
CA LEU A 4 -10.61 -11.79 18.59
C LEU A 4 -9.74 -13.05 18.54
N THR A 5 -10.09 -14.10 19.32
CA THR A 5 -9.31 -15.35 19.39
C THR A 5 -9.36 -16.03 18.03
N ILE A 6 -8.50 -15.55 17.15
CA ILE A 6 -8.39 -15.87 15.75
C ILE A 6 -7.36 -17.00 15.72
N VAL A 7 -7.87 -18.23 15.82
CA VAL A 7 -7.04 -19.44 15.75
C VAL A 7 -6.95 -19.82 14.28
N ALA A 8 -5.76 -19.73 13.70
CA ALA A 8 -5.50 -20.34 12.40
C ALA A 8 -5.51 -21.87 12.57
N PRO A 9 -6.06 -22.64 11.62
CA PRO A 9 -6.00 -24.10 11.68
C PRO A 9 -4.53 -24.55 11.67
N GLU A 10 -4.17 -25.46 12.59
CA GLU A 10 -2.83 -26.07 12.55
C GLU A 10 -2.67 -26.87 11.25
N PRO A 11 -1.49 -26.82 10.60
CA PRO A 11 -1.22 -27.65 9.44
C PRO A 11 -1.33 -29.12 9.84
N GLY A 12 -2.35 -29.81 9.32
CA GLY A 12 -2.64 -31.20 9.64
C GLY A 12 -1.46 -32.11 9.33
N HIS A 13 -0.77 -32.56 10.37
CA HIS A 13 0.11 -33.72 10.28
C HIS A 13 -0.76 -34.97 10.17
N HIS A 14 -0.77 -35.60 9.00
CA HIS A 14 -1.27 -36.96 8.83
C HIS A 14 -0.36 -37.94 9.60
N HIS A 15 -0.59 -38.12 10.89
CA HIS A 15 -0.13 -39.30 11.61
C HIS A 15 -1.31 -40.13 12.10
N ARG A 16 -1.46 -41.25 11.41
CA ARG A 16 -2.41 -42.32 11.68
C ARG A 16 -1.85 -43.14 12.85
N HIS A 17 -2.27 -42.84 14.08
CA HIS A 17 -2.17 -43.78 15.20
C HIS A 17 -3.48 -43.81 15.96
N GLN A 18 -4.14 -44.97 15.89
CA GLN A 18 -5.27 -45.34 16.73
C GLN A 18 -4.77 -45.53 18.17
N HIS A 19 -5.29 -44.73 19.10
CA HIS A 19 -5.45 -45.17 20.49
C HIS A 19 -6.72 -44.54 21.08
N HIS A 20 -7.59 -45.40 21.60
CA HIS A 20 -8.77 -45.06 22.37
C HIS A 20 -8.39 -44.35 23.67
N HIS A 21 -8.89 -43.13 23.91
CA HIS A 21 -9.17 -42.64 25.25
C HIS A 21 -10.26 -41.57 25.27
N HIS A 22 -11.07 -41.66 26.34
CA HIS A 22 -12.15 -40.83 26.86
C HIS A 22 -12.59 -39.57 26.09
N HIS A 23 -13.88 -39.58 25.71
CA HIS A 23 -14.67 -38.40 25.35
C HIS A 23 -14.78 -37.44 26.54
N ASN A 24 -13.97 -36.38 26.49
CA ASN A 24 -14.29 -35.13 27.16
C ASN A 24 -14.94 -34.21 26.12
N HIS A 25 -16.26 -34.02 26.20
CA HIS A 25 -17.02 -33.13 25.31
C HIS A 25 -16.76 -31.65 25.67
N HIS A 26 -15.52 -31.19 25.51
CA HIS A 26 -15.31 -29.79 25.19
C HIS A 26 -15.62 -29.64 23.69
N ARG A 27 -16.77 -29.03 23.37
CA ARG A 27 -17.03 -28.49 22.04
C ARG A 27 -15.89 -27.53 21.70
N HIS A 28 -14.86 -28.02 21.02
CA HIS A 28 -13.97 -27.19 20.23
C HIS A 28 -14.88 -26.49 19.21
N ARG A 29 -15.26 -25.24 19.49
CA ARG A 29 -15.79 -24.37 18.46
C ARG A 29 -14.67 -24.26 17.43
N GLU A 30 -14.86 -24.84 16.25
CA GLU A 30 -13.98 -24.56 15.12
C GLU A 30 -13.89 -23.04 14.97
N PRO A 31 -12.68 -22.48 14.83
CA PRO A 31 -12.52 -21.05 14.66
C PRO A 31 -13.30 -20.62 13.41
N GLN A 32 -14.33 -19.80 13.63
CA GLN A 32 -15.16 -19.30 12.54
C GLN A 32 -14.32 -18.37 11.68
N ARG A 33 -14.15 -18.74 10.41
CA ARG A 33 -13.41 -17.94 9.44
C ARG A 33 -14.11 -16.58 9.26
N VAL A 34 -13.33 -15.51 9.30
CA VAL A 34 -13.77 -14.16 8.92
C VAL A 34 -14.12 -14.18 7.43
N ASP A 35 -15.33 -13.75 7.09
CA ASP A 35 -15.71 -13.58 5.69
C ASP A 35 -15.00 -12.35 5.12
N ALA A 36 -13.95 -12.59 4.33
CA ALA A 36 -13.06 -11.57 3.82
C ALA A 36 -13.06 -11.60 2.28
N PRO A 37 -13.43 -10.49 1.60
CA PRO A 37 -13.54 -10.45 0.16
C PRO A 37 -12.18 -10.65 -0.51
N ASP A 38 -12.16 -11.17 -1.74
CA ASP A 38 -10.93 -11.25 -2.52
C ASP A 38 -10.57 -9.93 -3.20
N PHE A 39 -9.29 -9.73 -3.46
CA PHE A 39 -8.76 -8.50 -4.03
C PHE A 39 -7.91 -8.77 -5.26
N ARG A 40 -7.89 -7.77 -6.12
CA ARG A 40 -6.80 -7.54 -7.06
C ARG A 40 -5.89 -6.46 -6.49
N PHE A 41 -4.61 -6.53 -6.82
CA PHE A 41 -3.66 -5.51 -6.44
C PHE A 41 -2.77 -5.11 -7.61
N CYS A 42 -2.24 -3.90 -7.53
CA CYS A 42 -1.21 -3.36 -8.41
C CYS A 42 -0.13 -2.72 -7.53
N VAL A 43 1.15 -2.90 -7.90
CA VAL A 43 2.27 -2.27 -7.20
C VAL A 43 2.94 -1.23 -8.09
N GLU A 44 3.26 -0.08 -7.51
CA GLU A 44 4.12 0.93 -8.11
C GLU A 44 5.49 0.89 -7.41
N LEU A 45 6.57 0.77 -8.18
CA LEU A 45 7.95 0.80 -7.70
C LEU A 45 8.60 2.09 -8.20
N GLY A 46 8.81 3.05 -7.30
CA GLY A 46 9.51 4.30 -7.57
C GLY A 46 10.97 4.21 -7.13
N LEU A 47 11.91 4.17 -8.08
CA LEU A 47 13.33 3.91 -7.85
C LEU A 47 14.23 4.86 -8.62
N VAL A 48 15.48 5.03 -8.15
CA VAL A 48 16.55 5.59 -8.98
C VAL A 48 17.25 4.44 -9.69
N ILE A 49 17.28 4.47 -11.02
CA ILE A 49 17.82 3.39 -11.85
C ILE A 49 18.96 3.93 -12.73
N ARG A 50 20.04 3.14 -12.81
CA ARG A 50 21.14 3.33 -13.76
C ARG A 50 21.46 2.02 -14.48
N SER A 51 21.75 2.09 -15.78
CA SER A 51 22.23 0.91 -16.53
C SER A 51 23.65 0.54 -16.12
N ARG A 52 23.89 -0.76 -15.88
CA ARG A 52 25.25 -1.28 -15.61
C ARG A 52 26.12 -1.29 -16.87
N LYS A 53 25.51 -1.31 -18.05
CA LYS A 53 26.20 -1.46 -19.33
C LYS A 53 26.30 -0.15 -20.11
N HIS A 54 25.27 0.68 -20.05
CA HIS A 54 25.13 1.86 -20.91
C HIS A 54 25.12 3.15 -20.10
N LYS A 55 25.76 4.19 -20.65
CA LYS A 55 25.83 5.54 -20.08
C LYS A 55 24.73 6.43 -20.66
N HIS A 56 23.48 6.07 -20.42
CA HIS A 56 22.31 6.79 -20.97
C HIS A 56 22.33 8.27 -20.58
N LYS A 57 22.12 9.16 -21.55
CA LYS A 57 22.06 10.62 -21.33
C LYS A 57 20.63 11.14 -21.24
N THR A 58 19.65 10.34 -21.64
CA THR A 58 18.22 10.64 -21.61
C THR A 58 17.47 9.52 -20.90
N VAL A 59 16.32 9.86 -20.32
CA VAL A 59 15.44 8.88 -19.68
C VAL A 59 14.90 7.86 -20.68
N THR A 60 14.56 8.29 -21.90
CA THR A 60 14.02 7.43 -22.96
C THR A 60 14.98 6.29 -23.33
N GLY A 61 16.29 6.55 -23.37
CA GLY A 61 17.28 5.50 -23.64
C GLY A 61 17.32 4.43 -22.55
N LEU A 62 17.13 4.83 -21.28
CA LEU A 62 17.03 3.90 -20.16
C LEU A 62 15.69 3.14 -20.18
N GLU A 63 14.57 3.81 -20.47
CA GLU A 63 13.25 3.18 -20.61
C GLU A 63 13.26 2.07 -21.66
N ASP A 64 13.84 2.35 -22.83
CA ASP A 64 14.01 1.38 -23.91
C ASP A 64 14.85 0.17 -23.48
N GLU A 65 15.92 0.40 -22.71
CA GLU A 65 16.73 -0.70 -22.21
C GLU A 65 15.95 -1.54 -21.19
N ILE A 66 15.29 -0.90 -20.22
CA ILE A 66 14.47 -1.60 -19.21
C ILE A 66 13.43 -2.47 -19.93
N SER A 67 12.70 -1.89 -20.88
CA SER A 67 11.69 -2.62 -21.66
C SER A 67 12.28 -3.84 -22.37
N LYS A 68 13.40 -3.65 -23.09
CA LYS A 68 14.10 -4.76 -23.77
C LYS A 68 14.56 -5.85 -22.81
N ARG A 69 15.03 -5.50 -21.60
CA ARG A 69 15.47 -6.47 -20.59
C ARG A 69 14.30 -7.25 -20.00
N LEU A 70 13.21 -6.57 -19.66
CA LEU A 70 12.00 -7.22 -19.16
C LEU A 70 11.40 -8.17 -20.20
N THR A 71 11.31 -7.74 -21.46
CA THR A 71 10.82 -8.58 -22.56
C THR A 71 11.69 -9.84 -22.75
N ARG A 72 13.02 -9.71 -22.68
CA ARG A 72 13.94 -10.86 -22.75
C ARG A 72 13.79 -11.82 -21.58
N ALA A 73 13.35 -11.34 -20.41
CA ALA A 73 13.03 -12.15 -19.26
C ALA A 73 11.59 -12.74 -19.31
N GLY A 74 10.87 -12.58 -20.43
CA GLY A 74 9.50 -13.07 -20.59
C GLY A 74 8.43 -12.22 -19.91
N ILE A 75 8.75 -10.98 -19.51
CA ILE A 75 7.83 -10.08 -18.82
C ILE A 75 7.18 -9.15 -19.84
N ALA A 76 5.88 -9.29 -20.03
CA ALA A 76 5.10 -8.35 -20.84
C ALA A 76 5.17 -6.94 -20.24
N ASN A 77 5.48 -5.95 -21.07
CA ASN A 77 5.63 -4.57 -20.63
C ASN A 77 5.46 -3.58 -21.79
N HIS A 78 5.17 -2.32 -21.46
CA HIS A 78 5.23 -1.19 -22.37
C HIS A 78 5.78 0.05 -21.65
N ILE A 79 6.16 1.06 -22.44
CA ILE A 79 6.61 2.36 -21.94
C ILE A 79 5.45 3.37 -22.07
N ALA A 80 5.20 4.14 -21.02
CA ALA A 80 4.21 5.21 -20.98
C ALA A 80 4.88 6.59 -20.88
N SER A 81 5.76 6.91 -21.83
CA SER A 81 6.52 8.18 -21.84
C SER A 81 5.69 9.42 -22.17
N SER A 82 4.44 9.27 -22.64
CA SER A 82 3.54 10.38 -22.98
C SER A 82 2.22 10.31 -22.18
N PRO A 83 1.61 11.46 -21.84
CA PRO A 83 0.27 11.50 -21.27
C PRO A 83 -0.78 10.75 -22.10
N THR A 84 -0.59 10.67 -23.42
CA THR A 84 -1.52 10.00 -24.36
C THR A 84 -1.25 8.52 -24.58
N SER A 85 -0.12 7.98 -24.11
CA SER A 85 0.23 6.57 -24.32
C SER A 85 -0.84 5.66 -23.72
N SER A 86 -1.31 4.66 -24.47
CA SER A 86 -2.24 3.68 -23.91
C SER A 86 -1.53 2.85 -22.85
N VAL A 87 -2.14 2.70 -21.67
CA VAL A 87 -1.70 1.75 -20.65
C VAL A 87 -2.50 0.46 -20.74
N SER A 88 -1.94 -0.65 -20.29
CA SER A 88 -2.60 -1.95 -20.21
C SER A 88 -2.71 -2.40 -18.76
N SER A 89 -3.84 -3.03 -18.41
CA SER A 89 -4.07 -3.58 -17.07
C SER A 89 -3.41 -4.95 -16.87
N ARG A 90 -2.83 -5.54 -17.93
CA ARG A 90 -2.34 -6.93 -17.97
C ARG A 90 -0.84 -7.07 -18.12
N GLU A 91 -0.11 -5.96 -18.20
CA GLU A 91 1.35 -5.97 -18.33
C GLU A 91 1.98 -4.83 -17.52
N TRP A 92 3.30 -4.88 -17.36
CA TRP A 92 4.06 -3.85 -16.65
C TRP A 92 4.11 -2.54 -17.44
N THR A 93 4.04 -1.42 -16.75
CA THR A 93 4.23 -0.09 -17.35
C THR A 93 5.51 0.51 -16.82
N ILE A 94 6.34 1.01 -17.72
CA ILE A 94 7.58 1.75 -17.42
C ILE A 94 7.29 3.23 -17.69
N ALA A 95 7.60 4.10 -16.74
CA ALA A 95 7.48 5.55 -16.90
C ALA A 95 8.55 6.27 -16.08
N SER A 96 8.90 7.49 -16.47
CA SER A 96 9.61 8.43 -15.60
C SER A 96 8.77 8.84 -14.39
N GLU A 97 9.39 9.09 -13.24
CA GLU A 97 8.69 9.58 -12.04
C GLU A 97 9.14 10.98 -11.66
N LEU A 98 8.22 11.96 -11.78
CA LEU A 98 8.49 13.37 -11.51
C LEU A 98 8.87 13.64 -10.05
N CYS A 99 8.41 12.81 -9.12
CA CYS A 99 8.72 12.99 -7.70
C CYS A 99 10.13 12.51 -7.32
N ILE A 100 10.80 11.74 -8.19
CA ILE A 100 12.14 11.19 -7.94
C ILE A 100 13.15 11.93 -8.83
N PRO A 101 14.05 12.75 -8.24
CA PRO A 101 14.98 13.55 -9.02
C PRO A 101 15.90 12.68 -9.88
N SER A 102 15.97 13.00 -11.17
CA SER A 102 16.95 12.42 -12.08
C SER A 102 18.26 13.21 -12.05
N ARG A 103 19.39 12.52 -12.21
CA ARG A 103 20.73 13.09 -12.36
C ARG A 103 21.36 12.60 -13.68
N PRO A 104 20.99 13.20 -14.83
CA PRO A 104 21.45 12.73 -16.14
C PRO A 104 22.98 12.76 -16.32
N ARG A 105 23.67 13.66 -15.61
CA ARG A 105 25.15 13.72 -15.60
C ARG A 105 25.77 12.45 -15.02
N ASP A 106 25.11 11.86 -14.03
CA ASP A 106 25.54 10.64 -13.33
C ASP A 106 24.88 9.38 -13.89
N HIS A 107 24.04 9.51 -14.92
CA HIS A 107 23.28 8.43 -15.54
C HIS A 107 22.22 7.79 -14.64
N HIS A 108 21.78 8.50 -13.61
CA HIS A 108 20.75 8.04 -12.68
C HIS A 108 19.43 8.71 -13.03
N PHE A 109 18.36 7.92 -13.16
CA PHE A 109 17.04 8.43 -13.52
C PHE A 109 15.98 7.94 -12.54
N GLY A 110 15.08 8.84 -12.16
CA GLY A 110 13.89 8.52 -11.37
C GLY A 110 12.87 7.81 -12.24
N MET A 111 12.63 6.54 -11.94
CA MET A 111 11.76 5.65 -12.70
C MET A 111 10.61 5.14 -11.83
N LYS A 112 9.48 4.92 -12.47
CA LYS A 112 8.32 4.21 -11.92
C LYS A 112 8.01 2.98 -12.78
N LEU A 113 7.90 1.83 -12.12
CA LEU A 113 7.37 0.61 -12.72
C LEU A 113 6.04 0.26 -12.07
N VAL A 114 5.00 0.08 -12.88
CA VAL A 114 3.65 -0.24 -12.41
C VAL A 114 3.25 -1.62 -12.88
N SER A 115 2.96 -2.53 -11.95
CA SER A 115 2.56 -3.91 -12.29
C SER A 115 1.22 -3.98 -13.04
N PRO A 116 0.87 -5.14 -13.62
CA PRO A 116 -0.52 -5.45 -13.91
C PRO A 116 -1.37 -5.56 -12.63
N PHE A 117 -2.70 -5.63 -12.80
CA PHE A 117 -3.59 -6.02 -11.71
C PHE A 117 -3.59 -7.54 -11.52
N LEU A 118 -2.97 -7.98 -10.44
CA LEU A 118 -2.80 -9.39 -10.08
C LEU A 118 -3.85 -9.81 -9.06
N ARG A 119 -4.29 -11.07 -9.06
CA ARG A 119 -5.20 -11.61 -8.03
C ARG A 119 -4.38 -11.91 -6.77
N PHE A 120 -4.84 -11.42 -5.61
CA PHE A 120 -4.07 -11.55 -4.38
C PHE A 120 -4.02 -13.00 -3.87
N SER A 121 -5.18 -13.58 -3.56
CA SER A 121 -5.26 -14.94 -3.00
C SER A 121 -5.23 -16.03 -4.07
N LYS A 122 -5.91 -15.81 -5.20
CA LYS A 122 -5.94 -16.78 -6.31
C LYS A 122 -4.60 -16.78 -7.03
N ARG A 123 -3.86 -17.90 -6.95
CA ARG A 123 -2.52 -18.10 -7.53
C ARG A 123 -1.47 -17.15 -6.93
N ALA A 124 -1.38 -17.15 -5.60
CA ALA A 124 -0.42 -16.31 -4.89
C ALA A 124 1.05 -16.61 -5.26
N ASP A 125 1.35 -17.87 -5.58
CA ASP A 125 2.62 -18.33 -6.11
C ASP A 125 3.02 -17.61 -7.42
N ALA A 126 2.05 -17.35 -8.30
CA ALA A 126 2.30 -16.77 -9.61
C ALA A 126 2.73 -15.30 -9.52
N TRP A 127 2.01 -14.47 -8.76
CA TRP A 127 2.40 -13.06 -8.63
C TRP A 127 3.70 -12.90 -7.85
N GLN A 128 3.98 -13.76 -6.87
CA GLN A 128 5.26 -13.76 -6.17
C GLN A 128 6.41 -14.16 -7.09
N ALA A 129 6.19 -15.16 -7.96
CA ALA A 129 7.18 -15.53 -8.97
C ALA A 129 7.41 -14.39 -9.98
N GLU A 130 6.36 -13.70 -10.42
CA GLU A 130 6.47 -12.56 -11.33
C GLU A 130 7.31 -11.42 -10.72
N LEU A 131 7.05 -11.04 -9.46
CA LEU A 131 7.86 -10.03 -8.76
C LEU A 131 9.33 -10.45 -8.63
N ARG A 132 9.60 -11.74 -8.38
CA ARG A 132 10.98 -12.27 -8.39
C ARG A 132 11.62 -12.13 -9.75
N THR A 133 10.93 -12.49 -10.83
CA THR A 133 11.47 -12.39 -12.20
C THR A 133 11.76 -10.94 -12.58
N VAL A 134 10.85 -10.01 -12.27
CA VAL A 134 11.03 -8.57 -12.53
C VAL A 134 12.24 -8.03 -11.77
N MET A 135 12.31 -8.24 -10.46
CA MET A 135 13.41 -7.73 -9.65
C MET A 135 14.74 -8.41 -9.99
N HIS A 136 14.73 -9.68 -10.39
CA HIS A 136 15.92 -10.36 -10.88
C HIS A 136 16.43 -9.74 -12.19
N ALA A 137 15.55 -9.54 -13.18
CA ALA A 137 15.91 -8.91 -14.45
C ALA A 137 16.44 -7.48 -14.26
N LEU A 138 15.83 -6.72 -13.34
CA LEU A 138 16.30 -5.39 -12.98
C LEU A 138 17.69 -5.43 -12.35
N ASN A 139 17.88 -6.20 -11.28
CA ASN A 139 19.17 -6.25 -10.57
C ASN A 139 20.33 -6.80 -11.43
N ALA A 140 20.04 -7.73 -12.35
CA ALA A 140 21.03 -8.30 -13.27
C ALA A 140 21.61 -7.28 -14.27
N HIS A 141 20.85 -6.25 -14.63
CA HIS A 141 21.22 -5.32 -15.70
C HIS A 141 21.34 -3.87 -15.25
N PHE A 142 20.77 -3.54 -14.10
CA PHE A 142 20.69 -2.18 -13.59
C PHE A 142 21.18 -2.11 -12.14
N GLU A 143 21.67 -0.94 -11.79
CA GLU A 143 21.91 -0.53 -10.42
C GLU A 143 20.64 0.16 -9.92
N LEU A 144 20.02 -0.42 -8.89
CA LEU A 144 18.83 0.10 -8.24
C LEU A 144 19.28 0.80 -6.96
N THR A 145 18.94 2.09 -6.84
CA THR A 145 19.24 2.89 -5.65
C THR A 145 17.95 3.44 -5.09
N THR A 146 17.88 3.52 -3.76
CA THR A 146 16.76 4.14 -3.04
C THR A 146 17.22 5.42 -2.39
N THR A 147 16.40 6.45 -2.52
CA THR A 147 16.54 7.71 -1.78
C THR A 147 15.30 7.92 -0.91
N HIS A 148 15.24 9.02 -0.15
CA HIS A 148 14.06 9.33 0.65
C HIS A 148 12.80 9.58 -0.21
N GLN A 149 12.97 9.87 -1.49
CA GLN A 149 11.88 10.14 -2.44
C GLN A 149 11.45 8.90 -3.22
N CYS A 150 12.24 7.83 -3.19
CA CYS A 150 11.81 6.53 -3.69
C CYS A 150 10.69 5.97 -2.82
N PHE A 151 9.80 5.21 -3.45
CA PHE A 151 8.60 4.69 -2.80
C PHE A 151 8.21 3.32 -3.35
N THR A 152 7.36 2.64 -2.61
CA THR A 152 6.53 1.57 -3.14
C THR A 152 5.09 1.82 -2.72
N HIS A 153 4.18 1.81 -3.69
CA HIS A 153 2.75 1.92 -3.42
C HIS A 153 2.07 0.61 -3.76
N VAL A 154 1.12 0.19 -2.92
CA VAL A 154 0.29 -1.00 -3.18
C VAL A 154 -1.15 -0.56 -3.27
N HIS A 155 -1.72 -0.68 -4.46
CA HIS A 155 -3.13 -0.43 -4.74
C HIS A 155 -3.91 -1.71 -4.58
N VAL A 156 -5.05 -1.66 -3.91
CA VAL A 156 -6.00 -2.77 -3.80
C VAL A 156 -7.36 -2.36 -4.33
N ALA A 157 -8.03 -3.29 -5.01
CA ALA A 157 -9.41 -3.17 -5.44
C ALA A 157 -10.12 -4.52 -5.32
N PRO A 158 -11.41 -4.57 -4.96
CA PRO A 158 -12.15 -5.82 -4.82
C PRO A 158 -12.10 -6.66 -6.09
N ALA A 159 -12.11 -7.96 -5.90
CA ALA A 159 -12.09 -8.95 -6.97
C ALA A 159 -13.27 -8.81 -7.94
N SER A 160 -14.40 -8.31 -7.45
CA SER A 160 -15.63 -7.97 -8.18
C SER A 160 -15.49 -6.70 -9.03
N GLY A 161 -14.49 -5.86 -8.75
CA GLY A 161 -14.30 -4.56 -9.40
C GLY A 161 -15.00 -3.40 -8.73
N PHE A 162 -15.68 -3.59 -7.59
CA PHE A 162 -16.37 -2.51 -6.88
C PHE A 162 -16.32 -2.75 -5.37
N TRP A 163 -16.12 -1.67 -4.62
CA TRP A 163 -16.19 -1.67 -3.16
C TRP A 163 -17.63 -1.61 -2.68
N GLU A 164 -17.91 -2.35 -1.62
CA GLU A 164 -19.02 -2.01 -0.73
C GLU A 164 -18.56 -0.93 0.25
N LEU A 165 -19.46 -0.03 0.64
CA LEU A 165 -19.10 1.08 1.51
C LEU A 165 -18.60 0.59 2.88
N ASP A 166 -19.22 -0.46 3.42
CA ASP A 166 -18.81 -1.03 4.70
C ASP A 166 -17.42 -1.71 4.64
N GLN A 167 -17.06 -2.31 3.51
CA GLN A 167 -15.71 -2.82 3.28
C GLN A 167 -14.67 -1.68 3.33
N ALA A 168 -14.96 -0.56 2.67
CA ALA A 168 -14.08 0.61 2.66
C ALA A 168 -14.00 1.27 4.05
N LYS A 169 -15.11 1.33 4.80
CA LYS A 169 -15.13 1.80 6.20
C LYS A 169 -14.29 0.91 7.11
N GLY A 170 -14.41 -0.42 6.99
CA GLY A 170 -13.62 -1.36 7.77
C GLY A 170 -12.11 -1.20 7.54
N LEU A 171 -11.71 -0.99 6.28
CA LEU A 171 -10.34 -0.64 5.93
C LEU A 171 -9.92 0.72 6.51
N ALA A 172 -10.76 1.74 6.42
CA ALA A 172 -10.48 3.05 6.98
C ALA A 172 -10.29 3.00 8.51
N GLN A 173 -11.16 2.29 9.25
CA GLN A 173 -11.02 2.09 10.69
C GLN A 173 -9.71 1.38 11.03
N SER A 174 -9.39 0.30 10.31
CA SER A 174 -8.16 -0.47 10.54
C SER A 174 -6.91 0.33 10.21
N ALA A 175 -6.96 1.19 9.17
CA ALA A 175 -5.88 2.11 8.83
C ALA A 175 -5.59 3.09 9.98
N LEU A 176 -6.63 3.71 10.56
CA LEU A 176 -6.47 4.60 11.71
C LEU A 176 -6.00 3.85 12.96
N TYR A 177 -6.56 2.65 13.20
CA TYR A 177 -6.26 1.84 14.37
C TYR A 177 -4.82 1.34 14.35
N PHE A 178 -4.36 0.73 13.27
CA PHE A 178 -3.03 0.16 13.19
C PHE A 178 -1.94 1.13 12.73
N GLU A 179 -2.26 2.41 12.51
CA GLU A 179 -1.32 3.37 11.90
C GLU A 179 0.03 3.43 12.62
N ARG A 180 0.03 3.49 13.96
CA ARG A 180 1.27 3.50 14.76
C ARG A 180 2.06 2.20 14.66
N CYS A 181 1.40 1.07 14.43
CA CYS A 181 2.07 -0.21 14.21
C CYS A 181 2.72 -0.23 12.83
N LEU A 182 2.04 0.31 11.81
CA LEU A 182 2.58 0.47 10.46
C LEU A 182 3.77 1.44 10.43
N ASP A 183 3.73 2.53 11.22
CA ASP A 183 4.86 3.45 11.39
C ASP A 183 6.12 2.78 11.90
N ALA A 184 5.97 1.78 12.77
CA ALA A 184 7.11 1.05 13.30
C ALA A 184 7.82 0.23 12.20
N LEU A 185 7.11 -0.16 11.13
CA LEU A 185 7.62 -0.99 10.04
C LEU A 185 8.37 -0.21 8.96
N VAL A 186 8.30 1.13 8.99
CA VAL A 186 8.97 1.97 8.00
C VAL A 186 10.15 2.74 8.61
N PRO A 187 11.17 3.08 7.79
CA PRO A 187 12.25 3.94 8.22
C PRO A 187 11.75 5.29 8.76
N PRO A 188 12.46 5.92 9.71
CA PRO A 188 12.03 7.18 10.30
C PRO A 188 11.65 8.28 9.30
N TYR A 189 12.38 8.41 8.19
CA TYR A 189 12.12 9.43 7.16
C TYR A 189 10.77 9.24 6.44
N ARG A 190 10.22 8.02 6.40
CA ARG A 190 8.89 7.76 5.81
C ARG A 190 7.75 8.14 6.74
N ARG A 191 7.99 8.21 8.06
CA ARG A 191 6.95 8.45 9.08
C ARG A 191 6.39 9.88 9.00
N LYS A 192 7.26 10.85 8.69
CA LYS A 192 6.92 12.27 8.54
C LYS A 192 6.96 12.72 7.07
N SER A 193 6.76 11.81 6.10
CA SER A 193 6.84 12.16 4.68
C SER A 193 5.60 12.94 4.23
N VAL A 194 5.80 14.03 3.50
CA VAL A 194 4.73 14.81 2.86
C VAL A 194 4.00 14.02 1.77
N TRP A 195 4.62 12.93 1.31
CA TRP A 195 4.12 12.00 0.29
C TRP A 195 3.38 10.78 0.87
N ALA A 196 3.36 10.65 2.21
CA ALA A 196 2.68 9.60 2.96
C ALA A 196 2.22 10.11 4.33
N LYS A 197 1.35 11.13 4.29
CA LYS A 197 0.74 11.81 5.43
C LYS A 197 -0.09 10.90 6.32
N SER A 198 -0.19 11.25 7.58
CA SER A 198 -0.98 10.47 8.53
C SER A 198 -2.47 10.64 8.26
N ASN A 199 -3.19 9.52 8.12
CA ASN A 199 -4.64 9.55 8.13
C ASN A 199 -5.12 9.87 9.56
N ARG A 200 -4.48 9.30 10.59
CA ARG A 200 -4.84 9.47 12.00
C ARG A 200 -4.72 10.90 12.52
N ASN A 201 -3.74 11.65 12.03
CA ASN A 201 -3.43 13.00 12.46
C ASN A 201 -3.79 14.04 11.37
N ASN A 202 -4.79 13.72 10.54
CA ASN A 202 -5.35 14.70 9.61
C ASN A 202 -6.29 15.68 10.34
N GLN A 203 -6.76 16.69 9.60
CA GLN A 203 -7.62 17.78 10.08
C GLN A 203 -8.88 17.31 10.83
N TYR A 204 -9.42 16.13 10.52
CA TYR A 204 -10.67 15.63 11.09
C TYR A 204 -10.48 14.72 12.29
N PHE A 205 -9.32 14.08 12.42
CA PHE A 205 -9.11 13.07 13.46
C PHE A 205 -8.12 13.52 14.53
N LEU A 206 -7.28 14.51 14.25
CA LEU A 206 -6.28 15.01 15.18
C LEU A 206 -6.91 15.33 16.55
N GLY A 207 -6.29 14.82 17.62
CA GLY A 207 -6.73 15.04 19.00
C GLY A 207 -7.98 14.26 19.45
N LEU A 208 -8.76 13.66 18.54
CA LEU A 208 -9.95 12.91 18.91
C LEU A 208 -9.60 11.55 19.54
N PRO A 209 -10.40 10.99 20.46
CA PRO A 209 -10.27 9.58 20.86
C PRO A 209 -10.59 8.63 19.70
N MET A 210 -9.97 7.43 19.68
CA MET A 210 -10.17 6.46 18.60
C MET A 210 -11.66 6.10 18.37
N ALA A 211 -12.45 6.01 19.45
CA ALA A 211 -13.89 5.75 19.36
C ALA A 211 -14.61 6.84 18.55
N LYS A 212 -14.25 8.11 18.74
CA LYS A 212 -14.81 9.22 17.97
C LYS A 212 -14.36 9.21 16.51
N CYS A 213 -13.13 8.81 16.24
CA CYS A 213 -12.68 8.58 14.85
C CYS A 213 -13.53 7.49 14.18
N PHE A 214 -13.82 6.38 14.88
CA PHE A 214 -14.66 5.30 14.36
C PHE A 214 -16.11 5.77 14.13
N ASP A 215 -16.71 6.51 15.07
CA ASP A 215 -18.04 7.10 14.91
C ASP A 215 -18.11 7.95 13.62
N LEU A 216 -17.09 8.80 13.40
CA LEU A 216 -17.01 9.67 12.22
C LEU A 216 -16.88 8.88 10.91
N ILE A 217 -16.12 7.78 10.88
CA ILE A 217 -16.02 6.90 9.71
C ILE A 217 -17.35 6.18 9.47
N HIS A 218 -17.97 5.65 10.52
CA HIS A 218 -19.23 4.91 10.42
C HIS A 218 -20.37 5.80 9.90
N ALA A 219 -20.40 7.06 10.32
CA ALA A 219 -21.40 8.05 9.91
C ALA A 219 -21.35 8.43 8.42
N GLN A 220 -20.30 8.06 7.67
CA GLN A 220 -20.22 8.41 6.25
C GLN A 220 -21.23 7.60 5.42
N ALA A 221 -22.06 8.28 4.65
CA ALA A 221 -23.08 7.62 3.81
C ALA A 221 -22.62 7.36 2.38
N THR A 222 -21.49 7.95 1.96
CA THR A 222 -21.00 7.86 0.58
C THR A 222 -19.49 7.66 0.52
N PHE A 223 -18.98 7.20 -0.63
CA PHE A 223 -17.55 7.05 -0.87
C PHE A 223 -16.84 8.40 -0.90
N GLU A 224 -17.48 9.43 -1.43
CA GLU A 224 -16.98 10.81 -1.45
C GLU A 224 -16.78 11.33 -0.02
N GLY A 225 -17.77 11.12 0.86
CA GLY A 225 -17.67 11.50 2.26
C GLY A 225 -16.56 10.74 3.00
N LEU A 226 -16.47 9.42 2.82
CA LEU A 226 -15.40 8.61 3.40
C LEU A 226 -14.01 9.01 2.90
N SER A 227 -13.88 9.18 1.59
CA SER A 227 -12.67 9.59 0.89
C SER A 227 -12.22 10.97 1.38
N ALA A 228 -13.15 11.90 1.54
CA ALA A 228 -12.91 13.20 2.14
C ALA A 228 -12.37 13.07 3.57
N ARG A 229 -13.01 12.27 4.43
CA ARG A 229 -12.57 12.10 5.82
C ARG A 229 -11.16 11.51 5.95
N MET A 230 -10.82 10.56 5.08
CA MET A 230 -9.51 9.89 5.14
C MET A 230 -8.38 10.73 4.53
N ASN A 231 -8.68 11.61 3.57
CA ASN A 231 -7.68 12.26 2.72
C ASN A 231 -7.80 13.79 2.66
N TRP A 232 -8.29 14.41 3.72
CA TRP A 232 -8.41 15.86 3.80
C TRP A 232 -7.12 16.52 4.29
N CYS A 233 -6.66 17.52 3.54
CA CYS A 233 -5.52 18.35 3.85
C CYS A 233 -6.00 19.74 4.23
N SER A 234 -5.48 20.29 5.33
CA SER A 234 -5.74 21.68 5.66
C SER A 234 -5.08 22.61 4.64
N SER A 235 -5.79 23.67 4.26
CA SER A 235 -5.24 24.77 3.44
C SER A 235 -4.05 25.46 4.10
N GLU A 236 -3.97 25.43 5.43
CA GLU A 236 -2.90 26.05 6.22
C GLU A 236 -1.72 25.09 6.51
N SER A 237 -1.87 23.81 6.14
CA SER A 237 -0.77 22.85 6.26
C SER A 237 0.39 23.20 5.31
N PRO A 238 1.61 22.69 5.53
CA PRO A 238 2.72 22.88 4.60
C PRO A 238 2.38 22.48 3.16
N THR A 239 1.56 21.44 2.96
CA THR A 239 1.09 21.02 1.63
C THR A 239 0.06 21.98 1.04
N GLY A 240 -0.85 22.52 1.86
CA GLY A 240 -1.81 23.54 1.41
C GLY A 240 -1.11 24.81 0.95
N ILE A 241 -0.12 25.26 1.73
CA ILE A 241 0.73 26.42 1.36
C ILE A 241 1.50 26.14 0.06
N ALA A 242 2.09 24.94 -0.10
CA ALA A 242 2.80 24.54 -1.31
C ALA A 242 1.95 24.62 -2.58
N LEU A 243 0.68 24.22 -2.45
CA LEU A 243 -0.25 24.11 -3.58
C LEU A 243 -1.05 25.40 -3.80
N ASP A 244 -0.67 26.50 -3.14
CA ASP A 244 -1.39 27.78 -3.14
C ASP A 244 -2.89 27.59 -2.82
N ALA A 245 -3.20 26.70 -1.87
CA ALA A 245 -4.57 26.46 -1.45
C ALA A 245 -5.18 27.74 -0.88
N LYS A 246 -6.44 28.00 -1.22
CA LYS A 246 -7.15 29.18 -0.73
C LYS A 246 -7.26 29.11 0.81
N PRO A 247 -6.84 30.15 1.56
CA PRO A 247 -6.91 30.14 3.02
C PRO A 247 -8.31 29.84 3.55
N GLY A 248 -8.39 28.95 4.54
CA GLY A 248 -9.65 28.48 5.13
C GLY A 248 -10.45 27.52 4.26
N VAL A 249 -9.93 27.12 3.08
CA VAL A 249 -10.58 26.18 2.17
C VAL A 249 -9.76 24.90 2.09
N ASP A 250 -9.98 24.03 3.07
CA ASP A 250 -9.38 22.71 3.11
C ASP A 250 -9.82 21.87 1.90
N PHE A 251 -8.97 20.93 1.48
CA PHE A 251 -9.12 20.22 0.21
C PHE A 251 -8.69 18.77 0.33
N GLN A 252 -9.11 17.96 -0.63
CA GLN A 252 -8.71 16.55 -0.67
C GLN A 252 -7.36 16.39 -1.37
N HIS A 253 -6.47 15.55 -0.82
CA HIS A 253 -5.16 15.29 -1.39
C HIS A 253 -4.79 13.80 -1.30
N ASP A 254 -4.05 13.28 -2.28
CA ASP A 254 -3.79 11.84 -2.43
C ASP A 254 -2.59 11.32 -1.61
N ALA A 255 -1.75 12.23 -1.11
CA ALA A 255 -0.50 11.90 -0.43
C ALA A 255 -0.63 11.45 1.04
N PHE A 256 -1.60 10.60 1.36
CA PHE A 256 -1.73 9.98 2.69
C PHE A 256 -1.27 8.52 2.69
N ARG A 257 -0.90 7.99 3.86
CA ARG A 257 -0.49 6.58 4.05
C ARG A 257 -1.50 5.62 3.43
N TRP A 258 -2.77 5.84 3.68
CA TRP A 258 -3.88 5.23 2.96
C TRP A 258 -4.63 6.28 2.15
N ASN A 259 -4.68 6.07 0.84
CA ASN A 259 -5.30 6.99 -0.09
C ASN A 259 -6.60 6.39 -0.66
N PHE A 260 -7.71 7.03 -0.32
CA PHE A 260 -9.07 6.69 -0.76
C PHE A 260 -9.58 7.62 -1.87
N THR A 261 -8.79 8.60 -2.34
CA THR A 261 -9.24 9.64 -3.30
C THR A 261 -9.90 9.07 -4.55
N ALA A 262 -9.37 7.98 -5.09
CA ALA A 262 -9.93 7.32 -6.28
C ALA A 262 -11.38 6.85 -6.07
N LEU A 263 -11.76 6.45 -4.85
CA LEU A 263 -13.14 6.04 -4.54
C LEU A 263 -14.11 7.23 -4.61
N GLY A 264 -13.70 8.39 -4.09
CA GLY A 264 -14.52 9.59 -4.13
C GLY A 264 -14.60 10.20 -5.54
N GLN A 265 -13.50 10.20 -6.28
CA GLN A 265 -13.45 10.78 -7.63
C GLN A 265 -14.24 9.97 -8.67
N GLN A 266 -14.32 8.66 -8.53
CA GLN A 266 -15.08 7.82 -9.46
C GLN A 266 -16.52 7.58 -8.97
N GLY A 267 -16.77 7.61 -7.66
CA GLY A 267 -18.07 7.33 -7.06
C GLY A 267 -18.47 5.86 -7.18
N GLY A 268 -19.59 5.48 -6.55
CA GLY A 268 -20.20 4.16 -6.73
C GLY A 268 -19.31 2.95 -6.40
N GLY A 269 -18.30 3.12 -5.53
CA GLY A 269 -17.37 2.06 -5.15
C GLY A 269 -16.30 1.75 -6.20
N LEU A 270 -16.16 2.57 -7.23
CA LEU A 270 -15.14 2.44 -8.26
C LEU A 270 -13.79 2.98 -7.78
N GLY A 271 -12.71 2.26 -8.06
CA GLY A 271 -11.34 2.72 -7.88
C GLY A 271 -10.53 1.81 -6.97
N THR A 272 -9.32 2.26 -6.67
CA THR A 272 -8.40 1.56 -5.76
C THR A 272 -8.27 2.32 -4.44
N VAL A 273 -8.02 1.60 -3.36
CA VAL A 273 -7.40 2.18 -2.17
C VAL A 273 -5.90 1.91 -2.25
N GLU A 274 -5.08 2.92 -1.99
CA GLU A 274 -3.63 2.87 -2.17
C GLU A 274 -2.90 3.00 -0.84
N PHE A 275 -2.01 2.06 -0.52
CA PHE A 275 -1.09 2.17 0.61
C PHE A 275 0.26 2.73 0.15
N ARG A 276 0.63 3.91 0.65
CA ARG A 276 1.76 4.73 0.18
C ARG A 276 2.95 4.77 1.12
N GLN A 277 2.89 4.09 2.26
CA GLN A 277 3.93 4.21 3.28
C GLN A 277 5.29 3.56 2.97
N PRO A 278 5.37 2.40 2.27
CA PRO A 278 6.63 1.69 2.07
C PRO A 278 7.71 2.54 1.39
N PRO A 279 9.00 2.38 1.78
CA PRO A 279 10.11 3.03 1.09
C PRO A 279 10.30 2.45 -0.33
N GLY A 280 11.23 3.01 -1.10
CA GLY A 280 11.70 2.34 -2.31
C GLY A 280 12.31 0.98 -1.98
N LEU A 281 12.01 -0.04 -2.78
CA LEU A 281 12.41 -1.44 -2.54
C LEU A 281 13.32 -1.94 -3.66
N THR A 282 14.42 -2.59 -3.31
CA THR A 282 15.41 -3.08 -4.30
C THR A 282 15.44 -4.59 -4.44
N THR A 283 14.69 -5.30 -3.60
CA THR A 283 14.58 -6.76 -3.64
C THR A 283 13.14 -7.25 -3.81
N ALA A 284 12.99 -8.44 -4.39
CA ALA A 284 11.68 -9.09 -4.50
C ALA A 284 11.08 -9.44 -3.13
N SER A 285 11.92 -9.86 -2.18
CA SER A 285 11.49 -10.25 -0.83
C SER A 285 10.80 -9.10 -0.10
N GLU A 286 11.35 -7.89 -0.20
CA GLU A 286 10.72 -6.69 0.37
C GLU A 286 9.38 -6.38 -0.32
N ALA A 287 9.35 -6.37 -1.65
CA ALA A 287 8.12 -6.07 -2.41
C ALA A 287 7.01 -7.07 -2.10
N ILE A 288 7.35 -8.36 -2.06
CA ILE A 288 6.41 -9.44 -1.69
C ILE A 288 5.92 -9.27 -0.25
N GLY A 289 6.82 -8.96 0.69
CA GLY A 289 6.46 -8.72 2.10
C GLY A 289 5.43 -7.60 2.26
N TRP A 290 5.64 -6.46 1.59
CA TRP A 290 4.71 -5.33 1.62
C TRP A 290 3.39 -5.62 0.91
N VAL A 291 3.40 -6.30 -0.23
CA VAL A 291 2.15 -6.74 -0.90
C VAL A 291 1.35 -7.69 0.00
N MET A 292 2.02 -8.65 0.66
CA MET A 292 1.35 -9.55 1.62
C MET A 292 0.76 -8.78 2.79
N LEU A 293 1.50 -7.84 3.38
CA LEU A 293 1.00 -7.01 4.47
C LEU A 293 -0.27 -6.27 4.05
N VAL A 294 -0.22 -5.55 2.92
CA VAL A 294 -1.34 -4.73 2.46
C VAL A 294 -2.55 -5.59 2.08
N GLY A 295 -2.34 -6.67 1.34
CA GLY A 295 -3.44 -7.55 0.92
C GLY A 295 -4.09 -8.30 2.09
N CYS A 296 -3.29 -8.81 3.04
CA CYS A 296 -3.83 -9.45 4.24
C CYS A 296 -4.58 -8.45 5.12
N LEU A 297 -4.00 -7.26 5.33
CA LEU A 297 -4.66 -6.21 6.11
C LEU A 297 -5.96 -5.79 5.45
N ALA A 298 -5.98 -5.50 4.14
CA ALA A 298 -7.17 -5.09 3.42
C ALA A 298 -8.29 -6.13 3.54
N ARG A 299 -7.98 -7.40 3.26
CA ARG A 299 -8.94 -8.51 3.37
C ARG A 299 -9.56 -8.60 4.76
N LEU A 300 -8.72 -8.67 5.79
CA LEU A 300 -9.20 -8.84 7.16
C LEU A 300 -9.90 -7.58 7.69
N SER A 301 -9.48 -6.39 7.26
CA SER A 301 -10.14 -5.13 7.61
C SER A 301 -11.54 -5.03 7.02
N CYS A 302 -11.76 -5.53 5.80
CA CYS A 302 -13.09 -5.53 5.19
C CYS A 302 -14.06 -6.50 5.88
N GLY A 303 -13.58 -7.62 6.40
CA GLY A 303 -14.40 -8.60 7.10
C GLY A 303 -14.57 -8.33 8.60
N ALA A 304 -13.58 -7.71 9.25
CA ALA A 304 -13.53 -7.59 10.71
C ALA A 304 -13.14 -6.20 11.23
N GLY A 305 -12.86 -5.22 10.37
CA GLY A 305 -12.43 -3.87 10.78
C GLY A 305 -13.48 -3.14 11.65
N GLY A 306 -14.76 -3.35 11.36
CA GLY A 306 -15.86 -2.83 12.18
C GLY A 306 -15.97 -3.44 13.59
N SER A 307 -15.27 -4.55 13.84
CA SER A 307 -15.24 -5.24 15.15
C SER A 307 -14.02 -4.85 15.99
N LEU A 308 -13.15 -3.95 15.50
CA LEU A 308 -12.02 -3.44 16.29
C LEU A 308 -12.52 -2.70 17.52
N ASN A 309 -11.93 -2.99 18.69
CA ASN A 309 -12.27 -2.32 19.93
C ASN A 309 -11.47 -1.00 20.05
N PRO A 310 -12.11 0.19 19.92
CA PRO A 310 -11.40 1.46 19.98
C PRO A 310 -10.85 1.81 21.38
N ALA A 311 -11.26 1.10 22.43
CA ALA A 311 -10.72 1.26 23.78
C ALA A 311 -9.38 0.53 23.96
N GLU A 312 -9.08 -0.46 23.12
CA GLU A 312 -7.81 -1.20 23.16
C GLU A 312 -6.74 -0.50 22.34
N LYS A 313 -5.52 -0.46 22.88
CA LYS A 313 -4.38 0.10 22.14
C LYS A 313 -3.87 -0.92 21.11
N PRO A 314 -3.71 -0.54 19.84
CA PRO A 314 -3.12 -1.40 18.82
C PRO A 314 -1.69 -1.79 19.24
N GLN A 315 -1.36 -3.07 19.12
CA GLN A 315 0.00 -3.56 19.36
C GLN A 315 0.57 -4.17 18.10
N LEU A 316 1.89 -4.03 17.90
CA LEU A 316 2.57 -4.66 16.77
C LEU A 316 2.34 -6.18 16.74
N LYS A 317 2.30 -6.81 17.92
CA LYS A 317 1.95 -8.24 18.07
C LYS A 317 0.55 -8.53 17.50
N SER A 318 -0.46 -7.74 17.87
CA SER A 318 -1.84 -7.91 17.37
C SER A 318 -1.96 -7.72 15.86
N LEU A 319 -1.22 -6.75 15.29
CA LEU A 319 -1.12 -6.59 13.84
C LEU A 319 -0.47 -7.83 13.20
N GLY A 320 0.63 -8.33 13.76
CA GLY A 320 1.31 -9.52 13.28
C GLY A 320 0.42 -10.77 13.30
N GLU A 321 -0.39 -10.95 14.35
CA GLU A 321 -1.36 -12.04 14.47
C GLU A 321 -2.48 -11.94 13.43
N TRP A 322 -3.03 -10.74 13.20
CA TRP A 322 -4.00 -10.47 12.13
C TRP A 322 -3.44 -10.87 10.75
N LEU A 323 -2.25 -10.39 10.42
CA LEU A 323 -1.64 -10.63 9.12
C LEU A 323 -1.27 -12.11 8.94
N ALA A 324 -0.74 -12.76 9.97
CA ALA A 324 -0.38 -14.18 9.93
C ALA A 324 -1.60 -15.07 9.76
N TYR A 325 -2.71 -14.76 10.43
CA TYR A 325 -3.96 -15.49 10.27
C TYR A 325 -4.47 -15.43 8.84
N GLU A 326 -4.56 -14.22 8.26
CA GLU A 326 -5.12 -14.08 6.90
C GLU A 326 -4.19 -14.70 5.85
N ALA A 327 -2.87 -14.60 6.05
CA ALA A 327 -1.90 -15.27 5.19
C ALA A 327 -2.06 -16.80 5.22
N GLU A 328 -2.33 -17.40 6.39
CA GLU A 328 -2.59 -18.84 6.51
C GLU A 328 -3.86 -19.24 5.75
N TRP A 329 -4.97 -18.53 5.97
CA TRP A 329 -6.25 -18.83 5.32
C TRP A 329 -6.23 -18.64 3.81
N CYS A 330 -5.39 -17.73 3.32
CA CYS A 330 -5.19 -17.54 1.90
C CYS A 330 -4.20 -18.56 1.29
N GLY A 331 -3.57 -19.42 2.09
CA GLY A 331 -2.53 -20.33 1.62
C GLY A 331 -1.32 -19.60 1.05
N MET A 332 -0.95 -18.45 1.63
CA MET A 332 0.11 -17.59 1.10
C MET A 332 1.47 -18.29 1.14
N PRO A 333 2.17 -18.44 0.00
CA PRO A 333 3.52 -18.95 -0.01
C PRO A 333 4.47 -17.90 0.58
N HIS A 334 5.61 -18.36 1.10
CA HIS A 334 6.66 -17.50 1.68
C HIS A 334 6.18 -16.56 2.80
N LYS A 335 5.18 -16.97 3.58
CA LYS A 335 4.65 -16.23 4.75
C LYS A 335 5.70 -15.82 5.80
N SER A 336 6.90 -16.41 5.77
CA SER A 336 8.02 -15.96 6.61
C SER A 336 8.43 -14.51 6.32
N LEU A 337 8.33 -14.04 5.07
CA LEU A 337 8.68 -12.66 4.70
C LEU A 337 7.81 -11.63 5.42
N LEU A 338 6.53 -11.95 5.64
CA LEU A 338 5.63 -11.12 6.43
C LEU A 338 6.05 -11.06 7.90
N ARG A 339 6.46 -12.21 8.48
CA ARG A 339 6.98 -12.27 9.85
C ARG A 339 8.29 -11.50 9.99
N ASP A 340 9.16 -11.59 9.00
CA ASP A 340 10.44 -10.88 8.97
C ASP A 340 10.22 -9.37 8.88
N LEU A 341 9.23 -8.91 8.10
CA LEU A 341 8.83 -7.49 8.07
C LEU A 341 8.38 -7.01 9.46
N ILE A 342 7.54 -7.77 10.16
CA ILE A 342 7.09 -7.43 11.53
C ILE A 342 8.27 -7.41 12.52
N ARG A 343 9.24 -8.33 12.39
CA ARG A 343 10.44 -8.37 13.24
C ARG A 343 11.39 -7.20 13.03
N GLN A 344 11.36 -6.57 11.85
CA GLN A 344 12.18 -5.39 11.54
C GLN A 344 11.59 -4.08 12.12
N ALA A 345 10.46 -4.16 12.80
CA ALA A 345 9.83 -2.97 13.37
C ALA A 345 10.77 -2.24 14.35
N VAL A 346 10.97 -0.95 14.11
CA VAL A 346 11.69 -0.05 15.00
C VAL A 346 10.65 0.76 15.79
N PRO A 347 10.61 0.65 17.13
CA PRO A 347 9.67 1.39 17.96
C PRO A 347 9.60 2.88 17.61
N VAL A 348 8.39 3.43 17.63
CA VAL A 348 8.18 4.87 17.46
C VAL A 348 8.38 5.54 18.82
N THR A 349 9.63 5.95 19.11
CA THR A 349 9.97 6.79 20.27
C THR A 349 9.68 8.24 19.96
N LEU A 350 8.94 8.90 20.84
CA LEU A 350 8.60 10.32 20.73
C LEU A 350 9.51 11.16 21.60
N ALA A 351 9.91 12.32 21.09
CA ALA A 351 10.42 13.38 21.94
C ALA A 351 9.29 13.91 22.85
N PRO A 352 9.61 14.41 24.05
CA PRO A 352 8.63 15.05 24.91
C PRO A 352 7.86 16.16 24.16
N GLY A 353 6.53 16.10 24.17
CA GLY A 353 5.67 17.08 23.49
C GLY A 353 5.36 16.78 22.02
N GLU A 354 5.99 15.79 21.39
CA GLU A 354 5.66 15.37 20.02
C GLU A 354 4.55 14.31 19.98
N VAL A 355 3.70 14.39 18.95
CA VAL A 355 2.71 13.35 18.63
C VAL A 355 3.29 12.40 17.57
N ALA A 356 3.14 11.09 17.77
CA ALA A 356 3.63 10.09 16.82
C ALA A 356 2.90 10.16 15.48
N GLY A 357 3.68 10.09 14.39
CA GLY A 357 3.13 10.03 13.04
C GLY A 357 2.45 11.34 12.63
N MET A 358 2.93 12.49 13.10
CA MET A 358 2.49 13.76 12.54
C MET A 358 2.99 13.91 11.11
N ASP A 359 2.27 14.72 10.35
CA ASP A 359 2.71 15.19 9.04
C ASP A 359 4.05 15.94 9.16
N ALA A 360 4.75 16.11 8.03
CA ALA A 360 5.94 16.94 8.02
C ALA A 360 5.62 18.36 8.50
N ASP A 361 6.40 18.86 9.46
CA ASP A 361 6.25 20.21 10.00
C ASP A 361 6.61 21.29 8.97
N ALA A 362 7.40 20.93 7.97
CA ALA A 362 7.78 21.78 6.84
C ALA A 362 8.01 20.95 5.57
N ILE A 363 7.87 21.59 4.43
CA ILE A 363 8.27 21.05 3.12
C ILE A 363 9.52 21.80 2.66
N THR A 364 10.47 21.09 2.06
CA THR A 364 11.63 21.72 1.41
C THR A 364 11.23 22.40 0.11
N ILE A 365 12.02 23.35 -0.38
CA ILE A 365 11.78 24.03 -1.68
C ILE A 365 11.67 23.00 -2.83
N ASP A 366 12.50 21.95 -2.80
CA ASP A 366 12.47 20.85 -3.76
C ASP A 366 11.20 19.99 -3.65
N GLU A 367 10.61 19.86 -2.45
CA GLU A 367 9.32 19.19 -2.27
C GLU A 367 8.14 20.05 -2.73
N ASP A 368 8.15 21.36 -2.47
CA ASP A 368 7.15 22.30 -2.97
C ASP A 368 7.02 22.23 -4.50
N GLN A 369 8.15 22.37 -5.21
CA GLN A 369 8.16 22.31 -6.66
C GLN A 369 7.63 20.96 -7.18
N ARG A 370 7.96 19.86 -6.52
CA ARG A 370 7.47 18.52 -6.91
C ARG A 370 6.00 18.31 -6.63
N LEU A 371 5.46 18.86 -5.53
CA LEU A 371 4.02 18.82 -5.24
C LEU A 371 3.25 19.50 -6.37
N ARG A 372 3.73 20.66 -6.83
CA ARG A 372 3.16 21.39 -7.97
C ARG A 372 3.25 20.60 -9.28
N TRP A 373 4.38 19.93 -9.55
CA TRP A 373 4.50 19.05 -10.73
C TRP A 373 3.58 17.84 -10.65
N LYS A 374 3.43 17.24 -9.46
CA LYS A 374 2.61 16.05 -9.25
C LYS A 374 1.12 16.32 -9.42
N ALA A 375 0.65 17.53 -9.12
CA ALA A 375 -0.76 17.90 -9.24
C ALA A 375 -1.35 17.68 -10.64
N ASN A 376 -0.52 17.72 -11.69
CA ASN A 376 -0.91 17.49 -13.08
C ASN A 376 -0.38 16.16 -13.65
N ASP A 377 0.21 15.30 -12.82
CA ASP A 377 0.76 14.03 -13.26
C ASP A 377 -0.35 13.02 -13.57
N ARG A 378 -0.06 12.14 -14.52
CA ARG A 378 -1.00 11.12 -14.95
C ARG A 378 -1.10 10.00 -13.93
N ASN A 379 -2.34 9.68 -13.52
CA ASN A 379 -2.60 8.51 -12.68
C ASN A 379 -2.67 7.21 -13.52
N ILE A 380 -1.51 6.59 -13.72
CA ILE A 380 -1.36 5.34 -14.51
C ILE A 380 -2.21 4.20 -13.91
N VAL A 381 -2.26 4.06 -12.58
CA VAL A 381 -3.00 2.96 -11.94
C VAL A 381 -4.50 3.11 -12.15
N LEU A 382 -5.05 4.33 -12.06
CA LEU A 382 -6.46 4.58 -12.33
C LEU A 382 -6.81 4.28 -13.80
N ASP A 383 -5.95 4.65 -14.75
CA ASP A 383 -6.14 4.28 -16.16
C ASP A 383 -6.12 2.76 -16.37
N LYS A 384 -5.18 2.06 -15.71
CA LYS A 384 -5.16 0.58 -15.72
C LYS A 384 -6.43 0.00 -15.11
N TYR A 385 -6.91 0.55 -14.00
CA TYR A 385 -8.11 0.10 -13.32
C TYR A 385 -9.35 0.24 -14.22
N ARG A 386 -9.53 1.39 -14.87
CA ARG A 386 -10.63 1.60 -15.83
C ARG A 386 -10.60 0.59 -16.98
N ARG A 387 -9.42 0.17 -17.43
CA ARG A 387 -9.28 -0.89 -18.44
C ARG A 387 -9.53 -2.28 -17.90
N LEU A 388 -9.14 -2.56 -16.65
CA LEU A 388 -9.46 -3.81 -15.98
C LEU A 388 -10.97 -4.03 -15.94
N LEU A 389 -11.76 -3.01 -15.60
CA LEU A 389 -13.23 -3.11 -15.52
C LEU A 389 -13.90 -3.49 -16.85
N LYS A 390 -13.30 -3.14 -17.99
CA LYS A 390 -13.81 -3.58 -19.32
C LYS A 390 -13.66 -5.08 -19.56
N HIS A 391 -12.98 -5.78 -18.66
CA HIS A 391 -12.66 -7.21 -18.76
C HIS A 391 -13.14 -8.02 -17.54
N LEU A 392 -13.79 -7.37 -16.58
CA LEU A 392 -14.57 -8.02 -15.52
C LEU A 392 -16.00 -8.17 -16.03
#